data_AF-W1XW79-F1
#
_entry.id   AF-W1XW79-F1
#
_cell.length_a   1.000
_cell.length_b   1.000
_cell.length_c   1.000
_cell.angle_alpha   90.00
_cell.angle_beta   90.00
_cell.angle_gamma   90.00
#
_symmetry.space_group_name_H-M   'P 1'
#
loop_
_entity.id
_entity.type
_entity.pdbx_description
1 polymer ?
#
loop_
_entity_poly.entity_id
_entity_poly.type
_entity_poly.pdbx_seq_one_letter_code
_entity_poly.pdbx_strand_id
1 'polypeptide(L)' 'MSTLGNAWVDLLRITLWVLVPVALLIALFFIQQGALQNFQPYQAVNTVEGAQQLLPMGPVASQEAIKMLGTNG' A
#
# COMPACT_ATOMS: atom_id res chain seq x y z
N MET A 1 -25.17 -11.77 32.38
CA MET A 1 -25.09 -11.82 30.90
C MET A 1 -23.93 -10.96 30.46
N SER A 2 -22.91 -11.55 29.83
CA SER A 2 -21.86 -10.80 29.12
C SER A 2 -22.31 -10.57 27.67
N THR A 3 -22.20 -9.35 27.16
CA THR A 3 -22.45 -9.02 25.75
C THR A 3 -21.16 -9.17 24.93
N LEU A 4 -21.28 -9.20 23.60
CA LEU A 4 -20.14 -9.30 22.67
C LEU A 4 -19.54 -7.94 22.27
N GLY A 5 -20.00 -6.83 22.86
CA GLY A 5 -19.52 -5.48 22.54
C GLY A 5 -20.25 -4.81 21.37
N ASN A 6 -19.56 -3.92 20.66
CA ASN A 6 -20.11 -3.12 19.55
C ASN A 6 -19.21 -3.22 18.31
N ALA A 7 -19.69 -3.94 17.30
CA ALA A 7 -18.96 -4.20 16.06
C ALA A 7 -18.47 -2.93 15.34
N TRP A 8 -19.25 -1.83 15.36
CA TRP A 8 -18.85 -0.59 14.70
C TRP A 8 -17.67 0.09 15.40
N VAL A 9 -17.65 0.02 16.73
CA VAL A 9 -16.53 0.53 17.53
C VAL A 9 -15.28 -0.29 17.25
N ASP A 10 -15.42 -1.61 17.15
CA ASP A 10 -14.29 -2.50 16.85
C ASP A 10 -13.74 -2.26 15.44
N LEU A 11 -14.61 -2.16 14.43
CA LEU A 11 -14.20 -1.86 13.05
C LEU A 11 -13.48 -0.52 12.94
N LEU A 12 -14.00 0.53 13.59
CA LEU A 12 -13.33 1.83 13.62
C LEU A 12 -11.98 1.74 14.32
N ARG A 13 -11.92 1.04 15.45
CA ARG A 13 -10.68 0.93 16.23
C ARG A 13 -9.59 0.17 15.50
N ILE A 14 -9.94 -0.98 14.96
CA ILE A 14 -9.02 -1.82 14.20
C ILE A 14 -8.54 -1.05 12.97
N THR A 15 -9.44 -0.44 12.20
CA THR A 15 -9.03 0.27 10.98
C THR A 15 -8.14 1.47 11.29
N LEU A 16 -8.58 2.36 12.19
CA LEU A 16 -7.93 3.65 12.39
C LEU A 16 -6.68 3.59 13.28
N TRP A 17 -6.62 2.68 14.24
CA TRP A 17 -5.53 2.63 15.23
C TRP A 17 -4.69 1.35 15.17
N VAL A 18 -5.04 0.38 14.33
CA VAL A 18 -4.20 -0.81 14.08
C VAL A 18 -3.77 -0.85 12.62
N LEU A 19 -4.71 -0.99 11.69
CA LEU A 19 -4.39 -1.21 10.27
C LEU A 19 -3.72 0.00 9.63
N VAL A 20 -4.33 1.18 9.71
CA VAL A 20 -3.79 2.41 9.10
C VAL A 20 -2.39 2.77 9.59
N PRO A 21 -2.11 2.90 10.92
CA PRO A 21 -0.79 3.32 11.37
C PRO A 21 0.30 2.29 11.08
N VAL A 22 0.00 0.99 11.24
CA VAL A 22 0.99 -0.07 10.94
C VAL A 22 1.25 -0.16 9.43
N ALA A 23 0.21 -0.11 8.60
CA ALA A 23 0.38 -0.12 7.15
C ALA A 23 1.11 1.14 6.66
N LEU A 24 0.91 2.30 7.28
CA LEU A 24 1.66 3.53 6.94
C LEU A 24 3.17 3.35 7.16
N LEU A 25 3.57 2.79 8.30
CA LEU A 25 4.99 2.54 8.59
C LEU A 25 5.60 1.52 7.59
N ILE A 26 4.88 0.45 7.29
CA ILE A 26 5.30 -0.56 6.30
C ILE A 26 5.42 0.06 4.91
N ALA A 27 4.44 0.86 4.48
CA ALA A 27 4.47 1.53 3.18
C ALA A 27 5.67 2.48 3.06
N LEU A 28 5.96 3.28 4.09
CA LEU A 28 7.13 4.16 4.12
C LEU A 28 8.45 3.39 4.05
N PHE A 29 8.54 2.25 4.75
CA PHE A 29 9.69 1.35 4.63
C PHE A 29 9.84 0.80 3.20
N PHE A 30 8.74 0.35 2.58
CA PHE A 30 8.78 -0.12 1.18
C PHE A 30 9.19 0.97 0.21
N ILE A 31 8.67 2.20 0.35
CA ILE A 31 9.08 3.35 -0.46
C ILE A 31 10.60 3.59 -0.32
N GLN A 32 11.10 3.55 0.92
CA GLN A 32 12.54 3.72 1.19
C GLN A 32 13.40 2.61 0.56
N GLN A 33 12.87 1.39 0.41
CA GLN A 33 13.52 0.26 -0.28
C GLN A 33 13.29 0.25 -1.81
N GLY A 34 12.62 1.26 -2.37
CA GLY A 34 12.43 1.41 -3.81
C GLY A 34 11.07 0.95 -4.36
N ALA A 35 10.09 0.67 -3.50
CA ALA A 35 8.72 0.41 -3.95
C ALA A 35 8.09 1.66 -4.58
N LEU A 36 7.24 1.44 -5.57
CA LEU A 36 6.61 2.48 -6.36
C LEU A 36 5.46 3.16 -5.57
N GLN A 37 5.49 4.49 -5.44
CA GLN A 37 4.39 5.26 -4.84
C GLN A 37 4.30 6.65 -5.46
N ASN A 38 3.55 6.79 -6.56
CA ASN A 38 3.27 8.09 -7.17
C ASN A 38 1.95 8.06 -7.97
N PHE A 39 1.59 9.19 -8.58
CA PHE A 39 0.45 9.32 -9.49
C PHE A 39 0.89 9.81 -10.87
N GLN A 40 2.12 9.46 -11.28
CA GLN A 40 2.63 9.85 -12.60
C GLN A 40 1.96 9.02 -13.70
N PRO A 41 1.88 9.54 -14.93
CA PRO A 41 1.55 8.71 -16.09
C PRO A 41 2.64 7.66 -16.32
N TYR A 42 2.37 6.68 -17.19
CA TYR A 42 3.36 5.68 -17.56
C TYR A 42 4.59 6.35 -18.19
N GLN A 43 5.78 5.89 -17.81
CA GLN A 43 7.04 6.50 -18.25
C GLN A 43 7.59 5.78 -19.47
N ALA A 44 7.72 6.48 -20.59
CA ALA A 44 8.46 5.98 -21.75
C ALA A 44 9.97 6.07 -21.48
N VAL A 45 10.70 5.00 -21.76
CA VAL A 45 12.16 4.90 -21.56
C VAL A 45 12.80 4.32 -22.82
N ASN A 46 13.89 4.95 -23.26
CA ASN A 46 14.79 4.39 -24.26
C ASN A 46 15.76 3.45 -23.54
N THR A 47 15.69 2.16 -23.85
CA THR A 47 16.63 1.18 -23.31
C THR A 47 18.04 1.40 -23.87
N VAL A 48 19.05 0.80 -23.24
CA VAL A 48 20.46 0.91 -23.67
C VAL A 48 20.66 0.33 -25.08
N GLU A 49 19.84 -0.64 -25.48
CA GLU A 49 19.85 -1.25 -26.83
C GLU A 49 19.04 -0.42 -27.86
N GLY A 50 18.43 0.69 -27.45
CA GLY A 50 17.66 1.58 -28.33
C GLY A 50 16.18 1.20 -28.51
N ALA A 51 15.69 0.16 -27.83
CA ALA A 51 14.26 -0.20 -27.83
C ALA A 51 13.44 0.74 -26.92
N GLN A 52 12.16 0.94 -27.26
CA GLN A 52 11.19 1.66 -26.44
C GLN A 52 10.57 0.73 -25.39
N GLN A 53 10.52 1.17 -24.13
CA GLN A 53 9.78 0.49 -23.07
C GLN A 53 8.86 1.48 -22.35
N LEU A 54 7.64 1.05 -22.02
CA LEU A 54 6.69 1.83 -21.25
C LEU A 54 6.58 1.24 -19.83
N LEU A 55 7.04 1.99 -18.83
CA LEU A 55 7.02 1.57 -17.43
C LEU A 55 5.72 2.00 -16.74
N PRO A 56 5.00 1.06 -16.08
CA PRO A 56 3.83 1.41 -15.29
C PRO A 56 4.24 2.18 -14.02
N MET A 57 3.42 3.16 -13.67
CA MET A 57 3.54 4.00 -12.47
C MET A 57 2.27 3.84 -11.60
N GLY A 58 2.28 4.34 -10.36
CA GLY A 58 1.10 4.24 -9.48
C GLY A 58 1.36 4.17 -7.96
N PRO A 59 0.30 4.18 -7.14
CA PRO A 59 0.37 4.17 -5.68
C PRO A 59 0.50 2.74 -5.11
N VAL A 60 1.58 2.04 -5.44
CA VAL A 60 1.72 0.60 -5.16
C VAL A 60 2.06 0.32 -3.70
N ALA A 61 3.01 1.05 -3.10
CA ALA A 61 3.49 0.77 -1.75
C ALA A 61 2.40 0.83 -0.67
N SER A 62 1.46 1.79 -0.77
CA SER A 62 0.31 1.87 0.14
C SER A 62 -0.62 0.66 0.04
N GLN A 63 -0.85 0.17 -1.18
CA GLN A 63 -1.66 -1.03 -1.39
C GLN A 63 -0.92 -2.28 -0.91
N GLU A 64 0.37 -2.38 -1.20
CA GLU A 64 1.23 -3.49 -0.78
C GLU A 64 1.25 -3.65 0.74
N ALA A 65 1.35 -2.55 1.48
CA ALA A 65 1.38 -2.58 2.93
C ALA A 65 0.09 -3.17 3.52
N ILE A 66 -1.08 -2.69 3.10
CA ILE A 66 -2.36 -3.18 3.65
C ILE A 66 -2.70 -4.59 3.15
N LYS A 67 -2.25 -4.95 1.94
CA LYS A 67 -2.52 -6.27 1.40
C LYS A 67 -1.77 -7.37 2.16
N MET A 68 -0.52 -7.10 2.55
CA MET A 68 0.29 -8.02 3.34
C MET A 68 -0.17 -8.05 4.80
N LEU A 69 -0.40 -6.88 5.41
CA LEU A 69 -0.87 -6.79 6.80
C LEU A 69 -2.26 -7.39 7.00
N GLY A 70 -3.17 -7.14 6.07
CA GLY A 70 -4.55 -7.62 6.10
C GLY A 70 -4.78 -8.96 5.40
N THR A 71 -3.73 -9.63 4.93
CA THR A 71 -3.80 -10.94 4.24
C THR A 71 -4.75 -10.96 3.03
N ASN A 72 -4.80 -9.86 2.27
CA ASN A 72 -5.69 -9.71 1.11
C ASN A 72 -5.11 -10.33 -0.17
N GLY A 73 -3.78 -10.45 -0.27
CA GLY A 73 -3.05 -10.79 -1.51
C GLY A 73 -2.68 -9.57 -2.34
#